data_AF-A0A7Y2F9L5-F1
#
_entry.id   AF-A0A7Y2F9L5-F1
#
_cell.length_a   1.000
_cell.length_b   1.000
_cell.length_c   1.000
_cell.angle_alpha   90.00
_cell.angle_beta   90.00
_cell.angle_gamma   90.00
#
_symmetry.space_group_name_H-M   'P 1'
#
loop_
_entity.id
_entity.type
_entity.pdbx_description
1 polymer ?
#
loop_
_entity_poly.entity_id
_entity_poly.type
_entity_poly.pdbx_seq_one_letter_code
_entity_poly.pdbx_strand_id
1 'polypeptide(L)'
;MKLNSEDGFEDVPFAEERYAGRQCVKGLYVDLYAARLPPPFSFAEHYWLLIGRDDSIDRWEVWQEPGGDSWGHLHRNLLTPTQSVSRRPSRFVRRWQGGTADELAKRIEASPTQYPWLNRYHYWPGPNSNTYVQWILGQSYQLGWRGFGRAYWGLRSARQDPFVFGQNVD
;
A
#
# COMPACT_ATOMS: atom_id res chain seq x y z
N MET A 1 -13.97 14.17 -8.23
CA MET A 1 -13.75 15.63 -8.05
C MET A 1 -12.51 15.97 -8.87
N LYS A 2 -12.67 16.61 -10.03
CA LYS A 2 -11.54 16.89 -10.93
C LYS A 2 -10.56 17.82 -10.20
N LEU A 3 -9.33 17.37 -9.99
CA LEU A 3 -8.22 18.25 -9.64
C LEU A 3 -7.79 18.92 -10.95
N ASN A 4 -8.09 20.20 -11.08
CA ASN A 4 -7.64 21.02 -12.19
C ASN A 4 -6.11 21.14 -12.13
N SER A 5 -5.48 20.97 -13.28
CA SER A 5 -4.05 20.84 -13.53
C SER A 5 -3.34 22.19 -13.71
N GLU A 6 -3.66 23.21 -12.92
CA GLU A 6 -3.19 24.60 -13.18
C GLU A 6 -2.69 25.36 -11.95
N ASP A 7 -2.16 24.67 -10.94
CA ASP A 7 -1.31 25.32 -9.95
C ASP A 7 0.10 24.73 -10.06
N GLY A 8 0.98 25.47 -10.75
CA GLY A 8 2.40 25.18 -10.83
C GLY A 8 3.02 25.14 -9.44
N PHE A 9 3.14 23.93 -8.90
CA PHE A 9 4.08 23.62 -7.84
C PHE A 9 5.29 23.01 -8.52
N GLU A 10 6.43 23.67 -8.41
CA GLU A 10 7.70 23.05 -8.79
C GLU A 10 7.81 21.68 -8.11
N ASP A 11 8.00 20.64 -8.92
CA ASP A 11 8.33 19.29 -8.50
C ASP A 11 9.69 19.30 -7.78
N VAL A 12 9.70 19.68 -6.51
CA VAL A 12 10.88 19.49 -5.65
C VAL A 12 10.87 18.05 -5.14
N PRO A 13 11.87 17.20 -5.50
CA PRO A 13 11.86 15.77 -5.24
C PRO A 13 12.25 15.47 -3.80
N PHE A 14 11.42 15.86 -2.84
CA PHE A 14 11.59 15.49 -1.43
C PHE A 14 11.47 13.97 -1.21
N ALA A 15 10.88 13.28 -2.19
CA ALA A 15 10.75 11.84 -2.30
C ALA A 15 12.08 11.13 -2.61
N GLU A 16 12.84 11.63 -3.58
CA GLU A 16 14.11 11.03 -3.99
C GLU A 16 15.17 11.20 -2.91
N GLU A 17 15.27 12.36 -2.27
CA GLU A 17 16.34 12.62 -1.29
C GLU A 17 16.29 11.71 -0.05
N ARG A 18 15.10 11.19 0.32
CA ARG A 18 14.95 10.23 1.44
C ARG A 18 15.08 8.77 1.05
N TYR A 19 15.11 8.46 -0.24
CA TYR A 19 15.66 7.20 -0.76
C TYR A 19 17.16 7.32 -1.03
N ALA A 20 17.66 8.49 -1.45
CA ALA A 20 19.07 8.75 -1.70
C ALA A 20 19.94 8.60 -0.44
N GLY A 21 19.40 8.89 0.75
CA GLY A 21 20.10 8.72 2.03
C GLY A 21 19.92 7.35 2.71
N ARG A 22 19.06 6.47 2.18
CA ARG A 22 18.85 5.11 2.72
C ARG A 22 19.42 4.13 1.72
N GLN A 23 20.60 3.59 2.04
CA GLN A 23 21.36 2.61 1.25
C GLN A 23 20.49 1.88 0.24
N CYS A 24 20.88 1.94 -1.04
CA CYS A 24 20.37 1.04 -2.06
C CYS A 24 20.56 -0.40 -1.54
N VAL A 25 19.48 -0.96 -1.01
CA VAL A 25 19.48 -2.33 -0.51
C VAL A 25 19.44 -3.18 -1.75
N LYS A 26 20.54 -3.89 -2.02
CA LYS A 26 20.55 -4.90 -3.07
C LYS A 26 19.56 -6.01 -2.75
N GLY A 27 18.89 -6.51 -3.77
CA GLY A 27 17.90 -7.57 -3.69
C GLY A 27 16.48 -7.07 -3.40
N LEU A 28 15.59 -8.04 -3.20
CA LEU A 28 14.17 -7.79 -2.98
C LEU A 28 13.89 -7.28 -1.57
N TYR A 29 13.12 -6.19 -1.48
CA TYR A 29 12.54 -5.71 -0.24
C TYR A 29 11.10 -5.25 -0.45
N VAL A 30 10.33 -5.23 0.64
CA VAL A 30 9.00 -4.63 0.65
C VAL A 30 8.98 -3.54 1.72
N ASP A 31 8.54 -2.33 1.36
CA ASP A 31 8.36 -1.22 2.30
C ASP A 31 6.88 -0.92 2.53
N LEU A 32 6.55 -0.62 3.77
CA LEU A 32 5.29 -0.04 4.18
C LEU A 32 5.45 1.47 4.38
N TYR A 33 4.61 2.25 3.70
CA TYR A 33 4.53 3.69 3.86
C TYR A 33 3.14 4.12 4.31
N ALA A 34 3.09 5.31 4.92
CA ALA A 34 1.85 5.95 5.33
C ALA A 34 1.92 7.46 5.14
N ALA A 35 0.79 8.09 4.88
CA ALA A 35 0.62 9.54 4.92
C ALA A 35 -0.70 9.91 5.58
N ARG A 36 -0.72 11.04 6.29
CA ARG A 36 -1.98 11.55 6.85
C ARG A 36 -2.88 12.07 5.75
N LEU A 37 -4.17 11.77 5.86
CA LEU A 37 -5.19 12.34 4.98
C LEU A 37 -5.32 13.86 5.21
N PRO A 38 -5.79 14.60 4.19
CA PRO A 38 -6.11 16.02 4.35
C PRO A 38 -7.27 16.23 5.35
N PRO A 39 -7.43 17.45 5.90
CA PRO A 39 -8.62 17.81 6.67
C PRO A 39 -9.92 17.56 5.88
N PRO A 40 -11.03 17.17 6.55
CA PRO A 40 -11.17 16.96 7.99
C PRO A 40 -10.67 15.59 8.49
N PHE A 41 -10.22 14.70 7.61
CA PHE A 41 -9.86 13.31 7.92
C PHE A 41 -8.43 13.11 8.44
N SER A 42 -7.77 14.16 8.91
CA SER A 42 -6.36 14.12 9.34
C SER A 42 -6.06 13.17 10.53
N PHE A 43 -7.11 12.64 11.17
CA PHE A 43 -7.00 11.58 12.15
C PHE A 43 -6.66 10.20 11.55
N ALA A 44 -6.92 9.99 10.25
CA ALA A 44 -6.65 8.76 9.53
C ALA A 44 -5.38 8.86 8.66
N GLU A 45 -4.77 7.70 8.42
CA GLU A 45 -3.63 7.52 7.52
C GLU A 45 -4.04 6.68 6.31
N HIS A 46 -3.47 7.01 5.15
CA HIS A 46 -3.50 6.19 3.96
C HIS A 46 -2.18 5.40 3.90
N TYR A 47 -2.27 4.06 3.89
CA TYR A 47 -1.12 3.18 3.77
C TYR A 47 -0.98 2.63 2.35
N TRP A 48 0.25 2.41 1.91
CA TRP A 48 0.59 1.73 0.65
C TRP A 48 1.87 0.90 0.81
N LEU A 49 2.12 0.05 -0.18
CA LEU A 49 3.27 -0.85 -0.21
C LEU A 49 4.17 -0.53 -1.39
N LEU A 50 5.47 -0.70 -1.21
CA LEU A 50 6.46 -0.63 -2.27
C LEU A 50 7.16 -1.98 -2.37
N ILE A 51 7.31 -2.50 -3.59
CA ILE A 51 8.24 -3.60 -3.87
C ILE A 51 9.48 -2.98 -4.49
N GLY A 52 10.61 -3.10 -3.79
CA GLY A 52 11.89 -2.65 -4.30
C GLY A 52 12.75 -3.83 -4.75
N ARG A 53 13.43 -3.65 -5.87
CA ARG A 53 14.46 -4.51 -6.44
C ARG A 53 15.70 -3.67 -6.74
N ASP A 54 16.75 -4.31 -7.25
CA ASP A 54 18.04 -3.65 -7.51
C ASP A 54 17.93 -2.35 -8.33
N ASP A 55 17.01 -2.30 -9.29
CA ASP A 55 16.88 -1.21 -10.27
C ASP A 55 15.46 -0.64 -10.39
N SER A 56 14.51 -1.14 -9.60
CA SER A 56 13.09 -0.83 -9.77
C SER A 56 12.35 -0.76 -8.45
N ILE A 57 11.37 0.14 -8.37
CA ILE A 57 10.47 0.27 -7.23
C ILE A 57 9.05 0.38 -7.76
N ASP A 58 8.21 -0.60 -7.42
CA ASP A 58 6.80 -0.60 -7.76
C ASP A 58 5.96 -0.22 -6.54
N ARG A 59 5.15 0.83 -6.69
CA ARG A 59 4.14 1.24 -5.72
C ARG A 59 2.83 0.53 -5.98
N TRP A 60 2.28 -0.06 -4.93
CA TRP A 60 0.99 -0.74 -4.92
C TRP A 60 0.05 -0.12 -3.90
N GLU A 61 -1.13 0.28 -4.34
CA GLU A 61 -2.09 1.00 -3.53
C GLU A 61 -3.53 0.83 -4.02
N VAL A 62 -4.49 1.22 -3.18
CA VAL A 62 -5.90 1.23 -3.53
C VAL A 62 -6.49 2.64 -3.45
N TRP A 63 -7.11 3.11 -4.54
CA TRP A 63 -7.76 4.42 -4.67
C TRP A 63 -9.21 4.32 -5.13
N GLN A 64 -9.93 5.42 -4.99
CA GLN A 64 -11.39 5.44 -5.23
C GLN A 64 -11.75 5.33 -6.70
N GLU A 65 -10.91 5.85 -7.57
CA GLU A 65 -11.18 5.91 -9.00
C GLU A 65 -10.10 5.11 -9.72
N PRO A 66 -10.46 4.26 -10.71
CA PRO A 66 -9.49 3.57 -11.56
C PRO A 66 -8.65 4.58 -12.35
N GLY A 67 -7.40 4.25 -12.67
CA GLY A 67 -6.55 5.11 -13.50
C GLY A 67 -5.13 4.58 -13.69
N GLY A 68 -4.54 4.76 -14.87
CA GLY A 68 -3.24 4.20 -15.21
C GLY A 68 -3.28 2.67 -15.28
N ASP A 69 -2.20 2.01 -14.83
CA ASP A 69 -2.10 0.55 -14.74
C ASP A 69 -2.87 0.06 -13.50
N SER A 70 -4.06 -0.51 -13.71
CA SER A 70 -5.04 -0.75 -12.64
C SER A 70 -5.98 -1.92 -12.88
N TRP A 71 -6.47 -2.46 -11.77
CA TRP A 71 -7.50 -3.49 -11.71
C TRP A 71 -8.61 -3.02 -10.75
N GLY A 72 -9.62 -2.36 -11.31
CA GLY A 72 -10.62 -1.65 -10.50
C GLY A 72 -9.97 -0.54 -9.68
N HIS A 73 -10.06 -0.65 -8.35
CA HIS A 73 -9.50 0.27 -7.36
C HIS A 73 -8.06 -0.07 -6.96
N LEU A 74 -7.47 -1.16 -7.45
CA LEU A 74 -6.07 -1.51 -7.20
C LEU A 74 -5.20 -0.90 -8.29
N HIS A 75 -4.10 -0.27 -7.90
CA HIS A 75 -3.20 0.43 -8.80
C HIS A 75 -1.76 0.00 -8.60
N ARG A 76 -1.03 -0.05 -9.71
CA ARG A 76 0.43 -0.10 -9.73
C ARG A 76 0.97 1.21 -10.29
N ASN A 77 1.89 1.85 -9.56
CA ASN A 77 2.60 3.07 -9.97
C ASN A 77 1.70 4.25 -10.37
N LEU A 78 0.50 4.35 -9.80
CA LEU A 78 -0.39 5.52 -10.02
C LEU A 78 0.28 6.83 -9.54
N LEU A 79 0.95 6.76 -8.39
CA LEU A 79 1.74 7.85 -7.83
C LEU A 79 3.21 7.42 -7.72
N THR A 80 4.13 8.39 -7.57
CA THR A 80 5.54 8.06 -7.37
C THR A 80 5.75 7.36 -6.02
N PRO A 81 6.85 6.60 -5.81
CA PRO A 81 7.01 5.70 -4.66
C PRO A 81 6.69 6.31 -3.29
N THR A 82 7.12 7.55 -3.03
CA THR A 82 6.84 8.21 -1.74
C THR A 82 5.94 9.44 -1.85
N GLN A 83 5.30 9.66 -2.99
CA GLN A 83 4.35 10.77 -3.13
C GLN A 83 3.26 10.67 -2.07
N SER A 84 3.06 11.78 -1.35
CA SER A 84 2.06 11.82 -0.29
C SER A 84 0.66 12.06 -0.85
N VAL A 85 -0.35 11.62 -0.11
CA VAL A 85 -1.77 11.84 -0.41
C VAL A 85 -2.28 13.20 0.07
N SER A 86 -1.42 13.98 0.72
CA SER A 86 -1.72 15.33 1.19
C SER A 86 -0.47 16.21 1.16
N ARG A 87 -0.61 17.48 1.52
CA ARG A 87 0.52 18.42 1.69
C ARG A 87 1.51 18.03 2.80
N ARG A 88 1.20 17.02 3.61
CA ARG A 88 2.10 16.52 4.66
C ARG A 88 3.01 15.45 4.07
N PRO A 89 4.27 15.32 4.49
CA PRO A 89 5.17 14.30 3.95
C PRO A 89 4.67 12.89 4.27
N SER A 90 4.96 11.96 3.37
CA SER A 90 4.83 10.53 3.63
C SER A 90 5.87 10.08 4.66
N ARG A 91 5.61 8.94 5.29
CA ARG A 91 6.43 8.37 6.35
C ARG A 91 6.67 6.90 6.06
N PHE A 92 7.93 6.51 6.08
CA PHE A 92 8.35 5.11 6.15
C PHE A 92 7.89 4.50 7.47
N VAL A 93 7.28 3.33 7.41
CA VAL A 93 6.77 2.61 8.58
C VAL A 93 7.64 1.40 8.89
N ARG A 94 7.89 0.55 7.89
CA ARG A 94 8.62 -0.71 8.06
C ARG A 94 9.18 -1.20 6.73
N ARG A 95 10.29 -1.96 6.79
CA ARG A 95 10.87 -2.72 5.68
C ARG A 95 10.89 -4.21 6.03
N TRP A 96 10.62 -5.05 5.05
CA TRP A 96 10.90 -6.49 5.07
C TRP A 96 11.94 -6.83 4.01
N GLN A 97 12.77 -7.84 4.28
CA GLN A 97 13.83 -8.36 3.41
C GLN A 97 13.87 -9.89 3.52
N GLY A 98 14.56 -10.56 2.59
CA GLY A 98 14.67 -12.02 2.56
C GLY A 98 13.32 -12.72 2.36
N GLY A 99 13.16 -13.92 2.94
CA GLY A 99 11.97 -14.76 2.71
C GLY A 99 10.64 -14.07 2.97
N THR A 100 10.55 -13.19 3.98
CA THR A 100 9.32 -12.42 4.23
C THR A 100 9.03 -11.41 3.12
N ALA A 101 10.06 -10.77 2.55
CA ALA A 101 9.87 -9.89 1.39
C ALA A 101 9.46 -10.69 0.15
N ASP A 102 10.03 -11.89 -0.06
CA ASP A 102 9.65 -12.78 -1.16
C ASP A 102 8.16 -13.17 -1.08
N GLU A 103 7.70 -13.55 0.11
CA GLU A 103 6.29 -13.89 0.34
C GLU A 103 5.37 -12.69 0.12
N LEU A 104 5.71 -11.54 0.70
CA LEU A 104 4.90 -10.33 0.55
C LEU A 104 4.85 -9.86 -0.90
N ALA A 105 5.97 -9.85 -1.62
CA ALA A 105 6.03 -9.46 -3.03
C ALA A 105 5.13 -10.38 -3.88
N LYS A 106 5.23 -11.70 -3.70
CA LYS A 106 4.35 -12.67 -4.38
C LYS A 106 2.86 -12.40 -4.12
N ARG A 107 2.48 -12.10 -2.87
CA ARG A 107 1.10 -11.75 -2.51
C ARG A 107 0.65 -10.45 -3.19
N ILE A 108 1.49 -9.41 -3.16
CA ILE A 108 1.21 -8.11 -3.78
C ILE A 108 1.00 -8.29 -5.29
N GLU A 109 1.90 -9.00 -5.97
CA GLU A 109 1.84 -9.20 -7.42
C GLU A 109 0.68 -10.12 -7.86
N ALA A 110 0.20 -10.99 -6.97
CA ALA A 110 -1.00 -11.80 -7.20
C ALA A 110 -2.32 -11.02 -7.01
N SER A 111 -2.28 -9.82 -6.42
CA SER A 111 -3.46 -9.01 -6.09
C SER A 111 -4.43 -8.76 -7.24
N PRO A 112 -4.00 -8.53 -8.50
CA PRO A 112 -4.90 -8.36 -9.63
C PRO A 112 -5.94 -9.48 -9.83
N THR A 113 -5.62 -10.69 -9.35
CA THR A 113 -6.51 -11.86 -9.46
C THR A 113 -7.07 -12.31 -8.12
N GLN A 114 -6.38 -12.01 -7.01
CA GLN A 114 -6.73 -12.55 -5.68
C GLN A 114 -7.36 -11.53 -4.73
N TYR A 115 -7.18 -10.22 -4.96
CA TYR A 115 -7.74 -9.22 -4.06
C TYR A 115 -9.28 -9.18 -4.19
N PRO A 116 -10.05 -9.48 -3.13
CA PRO A 116 -11.50 -9.70 -3.25
C PRO A 116 -12.32 -8.43 -3.44
N TRP A 117 -11.72 -7.25 -3.28
CA TRP A 117 -12.42 -5.96 -3.33
C TRP A 117 -11.91 -5.05 -4.46
N LEU A 118 -11.41 -5.61 -5.56
CA LEU A 118 -10.97 -4.82 -6.73
C LEU A 118 -12.03 -3.82 -7.18
N ASN A 119 -13.31 -4.19 -7.20
CA ASN A 119 -14.40 -3.33 -7.68
C ASN A 119 -15.29 -2.77 -6.56
N ARG A 120 -14.78 -2.72 -5.32
CA ARG A 120 -15.50 -2.12 -4.19
C ARG A 120 -14.59 -1.18 -3.41
N TYR A 121 -15.05 0.04 -3.17
CA TYR A 121 -14.37 1.01 -2.33
C TYR A 121 -15.36 1.72 -1.38
N HIS A 122 -15.01 1.81 -0.09
CA HIS A 122 -15.68 2.71 0.86
C HIS A 122 -14.65 3.39 1.75
N TYR A 123 -14.76 4.72 1.91
CA TYR A 123 -13.88 5.48 2.80
C TYR A 123 -13.91 4.97 4.24
N TRP A 124 -15.10 4.64 4.76
CA TRP A 124 -15.28 4.11 6.11
C TRP A 124 -16.47 3.13 6.16
N PRO A 125 -16.34 1.97 6.84
CA PRO A 125 -15.12 1.43 7.46
C PRO A 125 -14.24 0.65 6.46
N GLY A 126 -14.50 0.70 5.16
CA GLY A 126 -13.78 -0.09 4.15
C GLY A 126 -14.72 -0.88 3.22
N PRO A 127 -14.20 -1.56 2.19
CA PRO A 127 -12.78 -1.77 1.94
C PRO A 127 -12.12 -0.52 1.33
N ASN A 128 -10.90 -0.21 1.76
CA ASN A 128 -10.11 0.93 1.31
C ASN A 128 -8.60 0.56 1.25
N SER A 129 -7.70 1.53 1.12
CA SER A 129 -6.25 1.28 1.10
C SER A 129 -5.74 0.54 2.33
N ASN A 130 -6.25 0.86 3.52
CA ASN A 130 -5.84 0.18 4.76
C ASN A 130 -6.36 -1.25 4.83
N THR A 131 -7.52 -1.52 4.22
CA THR A 131 -8.02 -2.89 4.05
C THR A 131 -7.10 -3.70 3.15
N TYR A 132 -6.70 -3.16 2.00
CA TYR A 132 -5.78 -3.81 1.07
C TYR A 132 -4.43 -4.12 1.72
N VAL A 133 -3.81 -3.11 2.31
CA VAL A 133 -2.50 -3.29 2.96
C VAL A 133 -2.59 -4.28 4.11
N GLN A 134 -3.63 -4.22 4.95
CA GLN A 134 -3.78 -5.20 6.03
C GLN A 134 -4.05 -6.62 5.51
N TRP A 135 -4.77 -6.77 4.38
CA TRP A 135 -4.99 -8.06 3.72
C TRP A 135 -3.69 -8.67 3.20
N ILE A 136 -2.82 -7.87 2.57
CA ILE A 136 -1.48 -8.31 2.15
C ILE A 136 -0.65 -8.76 3.36
N LEU A 137 -0.56 -7.90 4.39
CA LEU A 137 0.29 -8.14 5.55
C LEU A 137 -0.22 -9.31 6.41
N GLY A 138 -1.52 -9.61 6.38
CA GLY A 138 -2.11 -10.70 7.13
C GLY A 138 -1.73 -10.63 8.62
N GLN A 139 -1.26 -11.75 9.17
CA GLN A 139 -0.81 -11.84 10.57
C GLN A 139 0.63 -11.34 10.80
N SER A 140 1.41 -11.09 9.73
CA SER A 140 2.82 -10.69 9.86
C SER A 140 3.00 -9.28 10.45
N TYR A 141 1.98 -8.43 10.29
CA TYR A 141 2.01 -7.06 10.78
C TYR A 141 0.59 -6.47 10.89
N GLN A 142 0.32 -5.78 11.99
CA GLN A 142 -0.92 -5.03 12.18
C GLN A 142 -0.67 -3.53 11.96
N LEU A 143 -1.44 -2.91 11.06
CA LEU A 143 -1.38 -1.45 10.84
C LEU A 143 -1.66 -0.68 12.13
N GLY A 144 -1.24 0.58 12.24
CA GLY A 144 -1.55 1.41 13.41
C GLY A 144 -3.04 1.71 13.57
N TRP A 145 -3.44 2.27 14.72
CA TRP A 145 -4.84 2.63 15.00
C TRP A 145 -5.45 3.66 14.02
N ARG A 146 -4.59 4.46 13.37
CA ARG A 146 -4.98 5.43 12.33
C ARG A 146 -5.28 4.78 10.97
N GLY A 147 -4.97 3.49 10.81
CA GLY A 147 -5.30 2.69 9.63
C GLY A 147 -6.78 2.27 9.63
N PHE A 148 -7.70 3.25 9.57
CA PHE A 148 -9.13 2.98 9.56
C PHE A 148 -9.50 2.08 8.38
N GLY A 149 -10.18 0.96 8.70
CA GLY A 149 -10.54 -0.09 7.76
C GLY A 149 -9.58 -1.28 7.66
N ARG A 150 -8.47 -1.27 8.42
CA ARG A 150 -7.59 -2.44 8.58
C ARG A 150 -8.34 -3.72 9.01
N ALA A 151 -9.38 -3.58 9.83
CA ALA A 151 -10.14 -4.72 10.38
C ALA A 151 -11.32 -5.17 9.51
N TYR A 152 -11.47 -4.64 8.28
CA TYR A 152 -12.62 -4.92 7.42
C TYR A 152 -12.83 -6.42 7.15
N TRP A 153 -11.74 -7.18 7.00
CA TRP A 153 -11.79 -8.64 6.81
C TRP A 153 -12.34 -9.39 8.04
N GLY A 154 -11.83 -9.07 9.23
CA GLY A 154 -12.27 -9.70 10.49
C GLY A 154 -13.74 -9.45 10.83
N LEU A 155 -14.34 -8.41 10.25
CA LEU A 155 -15.76 -8.09 10.40
C LEU A 155 -16.67 -8.84 9.41
N ARG A 156 -16.12 -9.55 8.40
CA ARG A 156 -16.91 -10.20 7.34
C ARG A 156 -16.58 -11.68 7.05
N SER A 157 -15.47 -12.24 7.51
CA SER A 157 -15.14 -13.65 7.23
C SER A 157 -14.30 -14.34 8.32
N ALA A 158 -14.94 -15.21 9.10
CA ALA A 158 -14.28 -16.27 9.88
C ALA A 158 -13.87 -17.48 9.01
N ARG A 159 -13.77 -17.35 7.69
CA ARG A 159 -13.37 -18.42 6.77
C ARG A 159 -12.57 -17.86 5.61
N GLN A 160 -11.47 -18.55 5.30
CA GLN A 160 -10.60 -18.41 4.12
C GLN A 160 -9.52 -17.32 4.22
N ASP A 161 -8.44 -17.61 4.93
CA ASP A 161 -7.15 -17.03 4.54
C ASP A 161 -6.77 -17.65 3.18
N PRO A 162 -6.70 -16.86 2.08
CA PRO A 162 -6.33 -17.38 0.76
C PRO A 162 -4.86 -17.81 0.68
N PHE A 163 -4.05 -17.54 1.72
CA PHE A 163 -2.61 -17.78 1.74
C PHE A 163 -2.14 -18.79 2.78
N VAL A 164 -2.99 -19.72 3.22
CA VAL A 164 -2.51 -20.93 3.92
C VAL A 164 -1.73 -21.78 2.91
N PHE A 165 -0.44 -21.48 2.76
CA PHE A 165 0.52 -22.42 2.19
C PHE A 165 0.66 -23.58 3.17
N GLY A 166 0.50 -24.80 2.64
CA GLY A 166 0.49 -26.03 3.41
C GLY A 166 1.66 -26.12 4.38
N GLN A 167 1.32 -26.19 5.67
CA GLN A 167 2.19 -26.80 6.67
C GLN A 167 2.10 -28.32 6.43
N ASN A 168 3.01 -28.84 5.61
CA ASN A 168 3.37 -30.26 5.63
C ASN A 168 4.82 -30.35 6.13
N VAL A 169 4.95 -30.83 7.36
CA VAL A 169 6.11 -31.45 8.04
C VAL A 169 5.48 -32.03 9.32
N ASP A 170 5.33 -33.33 9.55
CA ASP A 170 5.78 -34.59 8.94
C ASP A 170 4.64 -35.63 9.01
#